data_AF-F0W6E8-F1
#
_entry.id   AF-F0W6E8-F1
#
_cell.length_a   1.000
_cell.length_b   1.000
_cell.length_c   1.000
_cell.angle_alpha   90.00
_cell.angle_beta   90.00
_cell.angle_gamma   90.00
#
_symmetry.space_group_name_H-M   'P 1'
#
loop_
_entity.id
_entity.type
_entity.pdbx_description
1 polymer ?
#
loop_
_entity_poly.entity_id
_entity_poly.type
_entity_poly.pdbx_seq_one_letter_code
_entity_poly.pdbx_strand_id
1 'polypeptide(L)'
;MDHMMKFDKLTMEIAAMEDGLNDQEMIVILLGSLPVDFDPIVRILESMPGIDLISAKGTLQREWERMQNRESSEVALQATRGRISKKKYQRHPGTLGEEFNGKCFQCGKRGHRKNECRTRLQ
;
A
#
# COMPACT_ATOMS: atom_id res chain seq x y z
N MET A 1 7.80 -3.33 -17.83
CA MET A 1 7.80 -2.66 -19.16
C MET A 1 8.35 -3.57 -20.27
N ASP A 2 9.47 -4.25 -20.05
CA ASP A 2 10.13 -5.14 -21.04
C ASP A 2 9.20 -6.23 -21.63
N HIS A 3 8.31 -6.82 -20.82
CA HIS A 3 7.37 -7.84 -21.28
C HIS A 3 6.40 -7.33 -22.37
N MET A 4 5.86 -6.11 -22.26
CA MET A 4 4.92 -5.59 -23.28
C MET A 4 5.62 -5.31 -24.60
N MET A 5 6.83 -4.76 -24.56
CA MET A 5 7.59 -4.51 -25.78
C MET A 5 7.93 -5.83 -26.51
N LYS A 6 8.26 -6.88 -25.76
CA LYS A 6 8.50 -8.22 -26.33
C LYS A 6 7.24 -8.81 -26.92
N PHE A 7 6.11 -8.71 -26.22
CA PHE A 7 4.82 -9.16 -26.73
C PHE A 7 4.45 -8.45 -28.04
N ASP A 8 4.52 -7.12 -28.06
CA ASP A 8 4.22 -6.31 -29.24
C ASP A 8 5.09 -6.70 -30.43
N LYS A 9 6.40 -6.87 -30.21
CA LYS A 9 7.35 -7.33 -31.23
C LYS A 9 6.94 -8.67 -31.82
N LEU A 10 6.63 -9.66 -30.98
CA LEU A 10 6.22 -10.99 -31.44
C LEU A 10 4.89 -10.93 -32.22
N THR A 11 3.92 -10.14 -31.74
CA THR A 11 2.64 -9.98 -32.45
C THR A 11 2.83 -9.29 -33.82
N MET A 12 3.76 -8.34 -33.93
CA MET A 12 4.09 -7.70 -35.20
C MET A 12 4.77 -8.66 -36.17
N GLU A 13 5.67 -9.52 -35.67
CA GLU A 13 6.33 -10.56 -36.48
C GLU A 13 5.32 -11.59 -37.00
N ILE A 14 4.37 -12.04 -36.17
CA ILE A 14 3.30 -12.96 -36.57
C ILE A 14 2.36 -12.31 -37.59
N ALA A 15 1.98 -11.05 -37.38
CA ALA A 15 1.13 -10.31 -38.31
C ALA A 15 1.76 -10.16 -39.72
N ALA A 16 3.09 -10.26 -39.83
CA ALA A 16 3.79 -10.24 -41.12
C ALA A 16 3.71 -11.58 -41.88
N MET A 17 3.29 -12.67 -41.24
CA MET A 17 3.33 -14.04 -41.79
C MET A 17 1.96 -14.54 -42.26
N GLU A 18 1.19 -13.77 -43.04
CA GLU A 18 -0.14 -14.08 -43.65
C GLU A 18 -1.26 -14.60 -42.71
N ASP A 19 -0.94 -15.09 -41.51
CA ASP A 19 -1.82 -15.67 -40.51
C ASP A 19 -1.68 -14.84 -39.23
N GLY A 20 -2.39 -13.71 -39.21
CA GLY A 20 -2.39 -12.78 -38.08
C GLY A 20 -3.27 -13.26 -36.96
N LEU A 21 -2.87 -13.01 -35.71
CA LEU A 21 -3.73 -13.23 -34.55
C LEU A 21 -4.82 -12.15 -34.49
N ASN A 22 -6.02 -12.53 -34.09
CA ASN A 22 -7.05 -11.56 -33.74
C ASN A 22 -6.86 -11.04 -32.30
N ASP A 23 -7.53 -9.92 -31.98
CA ASP A 23 -7.40 -9.27 -30.67
C ASP A 23 -7.71 -10.20 -29.49
N GLN A 24 -8.69 -11.09 -29.62
CA GLN A 24 -9.08 -12.01 -28.54
C GLN A 24 -8.00 -13.08 -28.30
N GLU A 25 -7.42 -13.62 -29.37
CA GLU A 25 -6.28 -14.54 -29.30
C GLU A 25 -5.08 -13.87 -28.65
N MET A 26 -4.78 -12.62 -29.06
CA MET A 26 -3.71 -11.84 -28.45
C MET A 26 -3.96 -11.61 -26.96
N ILE A 27 -5.19 -11.29 -26.54
CA ILE A 27 -5.54 -11.11 -25.12
C ILE A 27 -5.32 -12.39 -24.33
N VAL A 28 -5.80 -13.54 -24.82
CA VAL A 28 -5.64 -14.82 -24.13
C VAL A 28 -4.17 -15.19 -23.95
N ILE A 29 -3.37 -15.05 -25.01
CA ILE A 29 -1.92 -15.32 -24.97
C ILE A 29 -1.23 -14.34 -23.99
N LEU A 30 -1.59 -13.06 -24.07
CA LEU A 30 -1.04 -12.03 -23.19
C LEU A 30 -1.31 -12.35 -21.72
N LEU A 31 -2.58 -12.59 -21.35
CA LEU A 31 -2.96 -12.87 -19.96
C LEU A 31 -2.30 -14.15 -19.44
N GLY A 32 -2.23 -15.20 -20.26
CA GLY A 32 -1.59 -16.47 -19.91
C GLY A 32 -0.07 -16.43 -19.81
N SER A 33 0.58 -15.39 -20.34
CA SER A 33 2.04 -15.22 -20.28
C SER A 33 2.55 -14.45 -19.06
N LEU A 34 1.65 -13.89 -18.25
CA LEU A 34 2.01 -13.05 -17.11
C LEU A 34 2.46 -13.87 -15.89
N PRO A 35 3.34 -13.32 -15.03
CA PRO A 35 3.70 -13.93 -13.75
C PRO A 35 2.50 -14.03 -12.79
N VAL A 36 2.57 -14.97 -11.84
CA VAL A 36 1.53 -15.23 -10.82
C VAL A 36 1.11 -14.00 -10.01
N ASP A 37 2.00 -13.02 -9.84
CA ASP A 37 1.69 -11.79 -9.11
C ASP A 37 0.61 -10.94 -9.83
N PHE A 38 0.36 -11.20 -11.11
CA PHE A 38 -0.69 -10.57 -11.91
C PHE A 38 -2.02 -11.33 -11.86
N ASP A 39 -2.09 -12.53 -11.26
CA ASP A 39 -3.32 -13.33 -11.17
C ASP A 39 -4.55 -12.53 -10.71
N PRO A 40 -4.46 -11.62 -9.71
CA PRO A 40 -5.62 -10.84 -9.31
C PRO A 40 -6.16 -9.93 -10.42
N ILE A 41 -5.28 -9.30 -11.20
CA ILE A 41 -5.73 -8.42 -12.29
C ILE A 41 -6.14 -9.22 -13.52
N VAL A 42 -5.47 -10.34 -13.80
CA VAL A 42 -5.86 -11.28 -14.87
C VAL A 42 -7.30 -11.76 -14.65
N ARG A 43 -7.63 -12.22 -13.44
CA ARG A 43 -8.98 -12.70 -13.12
C ARG A 43 -10.07 -11.63 -13.29
N ILE A 44 -9.74 -10.37 -13.03
CA ILE A 44 -10.65 -9.24 -13.28
C ILE A 44 -10.85 -9.06 -14.78
N LEU A 45 -9.77 -9.04 -15.56
CA LEU A 45 -9.83 -8.86 -17.03
C LEU A 45 -10.58 -10.01 -17.70
N GLU A 46 -10.38 -11.26 -17.27
CA GLU A 46 -11.12 -12.43 -17.77
C GLU A 46 -12.62 -12.36 -17.49
N SER A 47 -13.01 -11.70 -16.39
CA SER A 47 -14.42 -11.55 -16.02
C SER A 47 -15.12 -10.40 -16.75
N MET A 48 -14.38 -9.56 -17.49
CA MET A 48 -14.93 -8.42 -18.21
C MET A 48 -15.35 -8.81 -19.64
N PRO A 49 -16.66 -8.79 -19.96
CA PRO A 49 -17.12 -9.11 -21.30
C PRO A 49 -16.71 -8.02 -22.29
N GLY A 50 -16.19 -8.43 -23.46
CA GLY A 50 -15.91 -7.52 -24.57
C GLY A 50 -14.72 -6.58 -24.34
N ILE A 51 -13.77 -6.96 -23.49
CA ILE A 51 -12.54 -6.18 -23.32
C ILE A 51 -11.71 -6.20 -24.61
N ASP A 52 -11.23 -5.03 -25.02
CA ASP A 52 -10.31 -4.89 -26.16
C ASP A 52 -8.83 -4.96 -25.71
N LEU A 53 -7.94 -5.22 -26.68
CA LEU A 53 -6.53 -5.43 -26.42
C LEU A 53 -5.86 -4.19 -25.83
N ILE A 54 -6.27 -2.99 -26.26
CA ILE A 54 -5.72 -1.71 -25.79
C ILE A 54 -6.05 -1.51 -24.31
N SER A 55 -7.30 -1.76 -23.92
CA SER A 55 -7.80 -1.66 -22.56
C SER A 55 -7.16 -2.68 -21.64
N ALA A 56 -6.95 -3.91 -22.12
CA ALA A 56 -6.22 -4.95 -21.39
C ALA A 56 -4.76 -4.51 -21.13
N LYS A 57 -4.02 -4.10 -22.18
CA LYS A 57 -2.64 -3.61 -22.07
C LYS A 57 -2.53 -2.42 -21.12
N GLY A 58 -3.41 -1.43 -21.26
CA GLY A 58 -3.42 -0.24 -20.41
C GLY A 58 -3.71 -0.56 -18.94
N THR A 59 -4.57 -1.55 -18.67
CA THR A 59 -4.86 -1.99 -17.30
C THR A 59 -3.68 -2.72 -16.67
N LEU A 60 -3.04 -3.62 -17.42
CA LEU A 60 -1.84 -4.33 -16.98
C LEU A 60 -0.68 -3.37 -16.71
N GLN A 61 -0.52 -2.34 -17.55
CA GLN A 61 0.51 -1.32 -17.34
C GLN A 61 0.28 -0.54 -16.04
N ARG A 62 -0.97 -0.13 -15.76
CA ARG A 62 -1.30 0.55 -14.49
C ARG A 62 -1.05 -0.34 -13.28
N GLU A 63 -1.37 -1.64 -13.38
CA GLU A 63 -1.10 -2.57 -12.26
C GLU A 63 0.40 -2.75 -12.04
N TRP A 64 1.20 -2.85 -13.11
CA TRP A 64 2.66 -2.87 -13.01
C TRP A 64 3.21 -1.62 -12.30
N GLU A 65 2.77 -0.42 -12.70
CA GLU A 65 3.18 0.84 -12.08
C GLU A 65 2.78 0.91 -10.60
N ARG A 66 1.58 0.41 -10.27
CA ARG A 66 1.07 0.32 -8.89
C ARG A 66 1.92 -0.63 -8.04
N MET A 67 2.31 -1.79 -8.57
CA MET A 67 3.15 -2.75 -7.87
C MET A 67 4.53 -2.16 -7.58
N GLN A 68 5.15 -1.49 -8.56
CA GLN A 68 6.46 -0.84 -8.39
C GLN A 68 6.41 0.28 -7.34
N ASN A 69 5.36 1.11 -7.34
CA ASN A 69 5.20 2.17 -6.35
C ASN A 69 4.95 1.62 -4.93
N ARG A 70 4.23 0.50 -4.80
CA ARG A 70 4.02 -0.18 -3.51
C ARG A 70 5.32 -0.76 -2.97
N GLU A 71 6.07 -1.48 -3.79
CA GLU A 71 7.35 -2.06 -3.40
C GLU A 71 8.33 -0.98 -2.93
N SER A 72 8.46 0.11 -3.67
CA SER A 72 9.30 1.27 -3.29
C SER A 72 8.86 1.89 -1.95
N SER A 73 7.55 2.05 -1.74
CA SER A 73 7.00 2.56 -0.48
C SER A 73 7.24 1.62 0.70
N GLU A 74 7.04 0.32 0.52
CA GLU A 74 7.28 -0.68 1.56
C GLU A 74 8.77 -0.77 1.94
N VAL A 75 9.67 -0.71 0.96
CA VAL A 75 11.12 -0.65 1.19
C VAL A 75 11.49 0.60 1.99
N ALA A 76 10.93 1.77 1.65
CA ALA A 76 11.16 3.01 2.40
C ALA A 76 10.63 2.93 3.85
N LEU A 77 9.47 2.31 4.05
CA LEU A 77 8.89 2.08 5.39
C LEU A 77 9.73 1.09 6.20
N GLN A 78 10.25 0.03 5.58
CA GLN A 78 11.14 -0.91 6.24
C GLN A 78 12.49 -0.27 6.61
N ALA A 79 13.06 0.57 5.75
CA ALA A 79 14.32 1.29 6.04
C ALA A 79 14.18 2.27 7.21
N THR A 80 12.97 2.79 7.47
CA THR A 80 12.68 3.72 8.57
C THR A 80 12.21 3.02 9.85
N ARG A 81 11.75 1.75 9.79
CA ARG A 81 11.35 0.95 10.97
C ARG A 81 12.47 0.79 12.01
N GLY A 82 13.75 0.82 11.59
CA GLY A 82 14.90 0.82 12.50
C GLY A 82 15.30 2.20 13.05
N ARG A 83 14.78 3.30 12.49
CA ARG A 83 15.12 4.69 12.85
C ARG A 83 14.07 5.39 13.69
N ILE A 84 12.91 4.76 13.90
CA ILE A 84 12.03 5.14 15.00
C ILE A 84 12.74 4.68 16.27
N SER A 85 13.69 5.50 16.72
CA SER A 85 14.05 5.55 18.13
C SER A 85 12.72 5.57 18.85
N LYS A 86 12.39 4.47 19.53
CA LYS A 86 11.41 4.50 20.59
C LYS A 86 11.90 5.62 21.47
N LYS A 87 11.37 6.83 21.31
CA LYS A 87 11.41 7.85 22.35
C LYS A 87 10.69 7.12 23.47
N LYS A 88 11.48 6.44 24.29
CA LYS A 88 11.07 6.02 25.62
C LYS A 88 10.55 7.33 26.16
N TYR A 89 9.23 7.46 26.21
CA TYR A 89 8.63 8.38 27.14
C TYR A 89 9.28 7.98 28.44
N GLN A 90 10.30 8.73 28.85
CA GLN A 90 10.85 8.66 30.18
C GLN A 90 9.65 9.07 31.02
N ARG A 91 8.87 8.06 31.44
CA ARG A 91 8.12 8.15 32.68
C ARG A 91 9.21 8.40 33.69
N HIS A 92 9.47 9.68 33.97
CA HIS A 92 10.28 10.08 35.10
C HIS A 92 9.69 9.32 36.29
N PRO A 93 10.41 8.34 36.86
CA PRO A 93 10.03 7.77 38.13
C PRO A 93 10.11 8.93 39.11
N GLY A 94 9.06 9.09 39.91
CA GLY A 94 8.74 10.28 40.68
C GLY A 94 9.94 11.11 41.13
N THR A 95 9.92 12.39 40.79
CA THR A 95 10.39 13.41 41.71
C THR A 95 9.54 13.30 42.97
N LEU A 96 10.00 12.46 43.89
CA LEU A 96 9.65 12.51 45.30
C LEU A 96 9.94 13.94 45.76
N GLY A 97 8.91 14.79 45.81
CA GLY A 97 9.00 16.11 46.43
C GLY A 97 8.46 17.31 45.62
N GLU A 98 8.01 17.15 44.37
CA GLU A 98 7.37 18.27 43.68
C GLU A 98 5.86 18.28 43.95
N GLU A 99 5.47 19.02 45.00
CA GLU A 99 4.07 19.34 45.28
C GLU A 99 3.41 19.89 44.00
N PHE A 100 2.34 19.24 43.54
CA PHE A 100 1.63 19.66 42.34
C PHE A 100 1.01 21.05 42.57
N ASN A 101 1.67 22.10 42.10
CA ASN A 101 1.24 23.48 42.33
C ASN A 101 0.18 23.99 41.33
N GLY A 102 -0.34 23.09 40.48
CA GLY A 102 -1.41 23.37 39.52
C GLY A 102 -2.82 23.31 40.13
N LYS A 103 -3.82 23.82 39.41
CA LYS A 103 -5.24 23.64 39.75
C LYS A 103 -5.73 22.27 39.29
N CYS A 104 -6.50 21.59 40.12
CA CYS A 104 -7.18 20.35 39.78
C CYS A 104 -8.25 20.60 38.71
N PHE A 105 -8.23 19.83 37.63
CA PHE A 105 -9.20 19.92 36.54
C PHE A 105 -10.62 19.44 36.91
N GLN A 106 -10.80 18.81 38.07
CA GLN A 106 -12.11 18.33 38.54
C GLN A 106 -12.77 19.32 39.51
N CYS A 107 -12.03 19.83 40.51
CA CYS A 107 -12.58 20.67 41.57
C CYS A 107 -12.04 22.11 41.58
N GLY A 108 -11.09 22.43 40.70
CA GLY A 108 -10.46 23.75 40.60
C GLY A 108 -9.49 24.11 41.73
N LYS A 109 -9.39 23.30 42.80
CA LYS A 109 -8.47 23.54 43.94
C LYS A 109 -7.03 23.17 43.59
N ARG A 110 -6.05 23.87 44.19
CA ARG A 110 -4.61 23.62 43.95
C ARG A 110 -4.08 22.47 44.82
N GLY A 111 -2.89 21.98 44.50
CA GLY A 111 -2.15 21.04 45.37
C GLY A 111 -2.34 19.56 45.05
N HIS A 112 -3.27 19.20 44.15
CA HIS A 112 -3.50 17.81 43.76
C HIS A 112 -3.96 17.66 42.31
N ARG A 113 -3.69 16.52 41.69
CA ARG A 113 -4.12 16.18 40.33
C ARG A 113 -5.54 15.57 40.34
N LYS A 114 -6.19 15.47 39.17
CA LYS A 114 -7.55 14.90 39.03
C LYS A 114 -7.68 13.48 39.61
N ASN A 115 -6.64 12.65 39.48
CA ASN A 115 -6.58 11.29 40.02
C ASN A 115 -6.48 11.22 41.56
N GLU A 116 -6.02 12.29 42.20
CA GLU A 116 -5.85 12.45 43.66
C GLU A 116 -6.99 13.28 44.28
N CYS A 117 -8.00 13.62 43.49
CA CYS A 117 -9.07 14.50 43.90
C CYS A 117 -10.06 13.77 44.83
N ARG A 118 -10.18 14.23 46.08
CA ARG A 118 -11.08 13.62 47.09
C ARG A 118 -12.56 13.69 46.73
N THR A 119 -12.97 14.61 45.84
CA THR A 119 -14.33 14.65 45.28
C THR A 119 -14.62 13.52 44.28
N ARG A 120 -13.65 12.66 43.96
CA ARG A 120 -13.86 11.46 43.13
C ARG A 120 -14.56 10.32 43.89
N LEU A 121 -14.69 10.41 45.23
CA LEU A 121 -15.29 9.37 46.08
C LEU A 121 -16.78 9.64 46.41
N GLN A 122 -17.48 10.42 45.58
CA GLN A 122 -18.94 10.57 45.66
C GLN A 122 -19.56 10.27 44.29
#